data_AF-A0A8J6N6J6-F1
#
_entry.id   AF-A0A8J6N6J6-F1
#
_cell.length_a   1.000
_cell.length_b   1.000
_cell.length_c   1.000
_cell.angle_alpha   90.00
_cell.angle_beta   90.00
_cell.angle_gamma   90.00
#
_symmetry.space_group_name_H-M   'P 1'
#
loop_
_entity.id
_entity.type
_entity.pdbx_description
1 polymer ?
#
loop_
_entity_poly.entity_id
_entity_poly.type
_entity_poly.pdbx_seq_one_letter_code
_entity_poly.pdbx_strand_id
1 'polypeptide(L)' 'MEKEDITHKIIGCAYTVFNALGFGFLESVYRKAMALELRKQNMAVKEEQP' A
#
# COMPACT_ATOMS: atom_id res chain seq x y z
N MET A 1 -11.40 10.08 -14.43
CA MET A 1 -10.33 9.34 -15.15
C MET A 1 -9.02 9.29 -14.35
N GLU A 2 -8.23 10.37 -14.19
CA GLU A 2 -6.91 10.28 -13.51
C GLU A 2 -6.99 9.87 -12.03
N LYS A 3 -7.98 10.37 -11.28
CA LYS A 3 -8.19 9.97 -9.87
C LYS A 3 -8.60 8.50 -9.73
N GLU A 4 -9.31 7.96 -10.71
CA GLU A 4 -9.76 6.57 -10.68
C GLU A 4 -8.59 5.60 -10.86
N ASP A 5 -7.61 5.92 -11.71
CA ASP A 5 -6.43 5.07 -11.93
C ASP A 5 -5.55 4.96 -10.67
N ILE A 6 -5.27 6.10 -10.03
CA ILE A 6 -4.51 6.12 -8.77
C ILE A 6 -5.25 5.35 -7.67
N THR A 7 -6.58 5.54 -7.58
CA THR A 7 -7.41 4.85 -6.59
C THR A 7 -7.35 3.34 -6.77
N HIS A 8 -7.50 2.84 -8.01
CA HIS A 8 -7.41 1.41 -8.30
C HIS A 8 -6.02 0.84 -7.98
N LYS A 9 -4.94 1.58 -8.27
CA LYS A 9 -3.58 1.16 -7.92
C LYS A 9 -3.38 1.02 -6.42
N ILE A 10 -3.84 2.00 -5.62
CA ILE A 10 -3.71 1.95 -4.16
C ILE A 10 -4.51 0.77 -3.59
N ILE A 11 -5.75 0.58 -4.06
CA ILE A 11 -6.60 -0.54 -3.64
C ILE A 11 -5.96 -1.88 -4.02
N GLY A 12 -5.43 -2.01 -5.23
CA GLY A 12 -4.70 -3.20 -5.67
C GLY A 12 -3.49 -3.51 -4.78
N CYS A 13 -2.69 -2.50 -4.43
CA CYS A 13 -1.56 -2.67 -3.51
C CYS A 13 -2.03 -3.17 -2.13
N ALA A 14 -3.14 -2.64 -1.61
CA ALA A 14 -3.71 -3.08 -0.34
C ALA A 14 -4.12 -4.55 -0.36
N TYR A 15 -4.76 -5.01 -1.45
CA TYR A 15 -5.09 -6.42 -1.62
C TYR A 15 -3.85 -7.30 -1.77
N THR A 16 -2.83 -6.87 -2.52
CA THR A 16 -1.56 -7.61 -2.64
C THR A 16 -0.91 -7.80 -1.27
N VAL A 17 -0.83 -6.74 -0.46
CA VAL A 17 -0.27 -6.80 0.89
C VAL A 17 -1.10 -7.73 1.79
N PHE A 18 -2.43 -7.60 1.78
CA PHE A 18 -3.30 -8.43 2.59
C PHE A 18 -3.26 -9.91 2.18
N ASN A 19 -3.23 -10.21 0.88
CA ASN A 19 -3.15 -11.59 0.40
C ASN A 19 -1.80 -12.24 0.75
N ALA A 20 -0.72 -11.46 0.82
CA ALA A 20 0.60 -11.94 1.19
C ALA A 20 0.77 -12.13 2.70
N LEU A 21 0.24 -11.23 3.52
CA LEU A 21 0.45 -11.23 4.97
C LEU A 21 -0.69 -11.89 5.76
N GLY A 22 -1.92 -11.87 5.27
CA GLY A 22 -3.10 -12.24 6.05
C GLY A 22 -3.35 -11.28 7.21
N PHE A 23 -4.09 -11.74 8.23
CA PHE A 23 -4.40 -10.99 9.44
C PHE A 23 -3.48 -11.38 10.62
N GLY A 24 -3.31 -10.48 11.60
CA GLY A 24 -2.63 -10.78 12.86
C GLY A 24 -1.26 -10.12 13.06
N PHE A 25 -0.78 -9.35 12.09
CA PHE A 25 0.44 -8.56 12.24
C PHE A 25 0.18 -7.20 12.89
N LEU A 26 1.24 -6.61 13.43
CA LEU A 26 1.22 -5.22 13.91
C LEU A 26 1.01 -4.25 12.74
N GLU A 27 0.39 -3.11 13.02
CA GLU A 27 0.19 -2.03 12.04
C GLU A 27 1.50 -1.62 11.34
N SER A 28 2.61 -1.57 12.08
CA SER A 28 3.93 -1.24 11.53
C SER A 28 4.40 -2.19 10.43
N VAL A 29 3.95 -3.45 10.42
CA VAL A 29 4.23 -4.42 9.36
C VAL A 29 3.42 -4.08 8.10
N TYR A 30 2.11 -3.84 8.26
CA TYR A 30 1.24 -3.44 7.14
C TYR A 30 1.68 -2.11 6.53
N ARG A 31 2.07 -1.14 7.35
CA ARG A 31 2.59 0.15 6.90
C ARG A 31 3.82 -0.01 6.02
N LYS A 32 4.83 -0.75 6.49
CA LYS A 32 6.05 -1.02 5.72
C LYS A 32 5.76 -1.78 4.43
N ALA A 33 4.88 -2.79 4.48
CA ALA A 33 4.49 -3.57 3.32
C ALA A 33 3.74 -2.73 2.27
N MET A 34 2.81 -1.88 2.71
CA MET A 34 2.10 -0.94 1.85
C MET A 34 3.05 0.06 1.21
N ALA A 35 3.96 0.65 1.98
CA ALA A 35 4.92 1.60 1.45
C ALA A 35 5.86 0.94 0.42
N LEU A 36 6.28 -0.31 0.65
CA LEU A 36 7.06 -1.07 -0.31
C LEU A 36 6.27 -1.34 -1.59
N GLU A 37 5.02 -1.81 -1.48
CA GLU A 37 4.20 -2.17 -2.65
C GLU A 37 3.84 -0.96 -3.50
N LEU A 38 3.46 0.16 -2.87
CA LEU A 38 3.21 1.43 -3.57
C LEU A 38 4.47 1.97 -4.26
N ARG A 39 5.64 1.85 -3.64
CA ARG A 39 6.93 2.25 -4.26
C ARG A 39 7.27 1.40 -5.49
N LYS A 40 6.93 0.11 -5.51
CA LYS A 40 7.08 -0.74 -6.72
C LYS A 40 6.22 -0.26 -7.88
N GLN A 41 5.10 0.39 -7.60
CA GLN A 41 4.26 1.06 -8.60
C GLN A 41 4.80 2.44 -9.00
N ASN A 42 6.06 2.77 -8.66
CA ASN A 42 6.71 4.05 -8.89
C ASN A 42 5.99 5.25 -8.24
N MET A 43 5.23 5.02 -7.16
CA MET A 43 4.56 6.09 -6.42
C MET A 43 5.49 6.70 -5.38
N ALA A 44 5.46 8.03 -5.26
CA ALA A 44 6.13 8.73 -4.17
C ALA A 44 5.35 8.54 -2.87
N VAL A 45 5.93 7.83 -1.90
CA VAL A 45 5.27 7.50 -0.63
C VAL A 45 6.06 8.03 0.54
N LYS A 46 5.38 8.80 1.38
CA LYS A 46 5.81 9.18 2.73
C LYS A 46 4.96 8.44 3.75
N GLU A 47 5.61 7.92 4.78
CA GLU A 47 4.97 7.18 5.86
C GLU A 47 4.77 8.12 7.07
N GLU A 48 3.64 8.01 7.77
CA GLU A 48 3.34 8.70 9.05
C GLU A 48 3.78 10.17 9.10
N GLN A 49 3.38 10.97 8.10
CA GLN A 49 3.67 12.40 8.13
C GLN A 49 2.82 13.11 9.20
N PRO A 50 3.40 14.11 9.91
CA PRO A 50 2.68 14.91 10.90
C PRO A 50 1.55 15.75 10.28
#